data_AF-A0A845RDM8-F1
#
_entry.id   AF-A0A845RDM8-F1
#
_cell.length_a   1.000
_cell.length_b   1.000
_cell.length_c   1.000
_cell.angle_alpha   90.00
_cell.angle_beta   90.00
_cell.angle_gamma   90.00
#
_symmetry.space_group_name_H-M   'P 1'
#
loop_
_entity.id
_entity.type
_entity.pdbx_description
1 polymer ?
#
loop_
_entity_poly.entity_id
_entity_poly.type
_entity_poly.pdbx_seq_one_letter_code
_entity_poly.pdbx_strand_id
1 'polypeptide(L)' 'MILHTIIPPEQIFPGDAPQGSECRRMHNNFIQGVNMNGIFTVSRLISTDPKLYLDPRYAPGGRIGKQK' A
#
# COMPACT_ATOMS: atom_id res chain seq x y z
N MET A 1 3.31 1.89 -24.73
CA MET A 1 4.51 2.43 -24.04
C MET A 1 4.49 1.92 -22.60
N ILE A 2 5.58 1.36 -22.10
CA ILE A 2 5.68 0.89 -20.70
C ILE A 2 6.51 1.91 -19.92
N LEU A 3 5.91 2.54 -18.90
CA LEU A 3 6.57 3.51 -18.04
C LEU A 3 7.26 2.78 -16.86
N HIS A 4 8.59 2.76 -16.85
CA HIS A 4 9.36 2.19 -15.75
C HIS A 4 9.74 3.33 -14.79
N THR A 5 9.12 3.35 -13.62
CA THR A 5 9.29 4.43 -12.64
C THR A 5 9.06 3.91 -11.23
N ILE A 6 9.72 4.56 -10.27
CA ILE A 6 9.48 4.34 -8.83
C ILE A 6 8.32 5.21 -8.31
N ILE A 7 7.95 6.23 -9.08
CA ILE A 7 6.89 7.17 -8.72
C ILE A 7 5.54 6.46 -8.89
N PRO A 8 4.66 6.48 -7.88
CA PRO A 8 3.33 5.89 -7.98
C PRO A 8 2.53 6.43 -9.17
N PRO A 9 1.75 5.59 -9.87
CA PRO A 9 0.90 6.02 -10.97
C PRO A 9 -0.01 7.19 -10.62
N GLU A 10 -0.55 7.23 -9.39
CA GLU A 10 -1.49 8.26 -8.94
C GLU A 10 -0.82 9.65 -8.83
N GLN A 11 0.51 9.69 -8.69
CA GLN A 11 1.28 10.95 -8.70
C GLN A 11 1.65 11.40 -10.11
N ILE A 12 1.59 10.50 -11.09
CA ILE A 12 1.95 10.76 -12.49
C ILE A 12 0.69 11.06 -13.31
N PHE A 13 -0.41 10.36 -13.00
CA PHE A 13 -1.69 10.41 -13.70
C PHE A 13 -2.74 11.06 -12.78
N PRO A 14 -2.91 12.39 -12.86
CA PRO A 14 -3.89 13.10 -12.04
C PRO A 14 -5.30 12.67 -12.41
N GLY A 15 -5.96 11.90 -11.54
CA GLY A 15 -7.34 11.41 -11.73
C GLY A 15 -7.58 9.96 -11.30
N ASP A 16 -6.52 9.14 -11.21
CA ASP A 16 -6.63 7.68 -10.99
C ASP A 16 -6.40 7.25 -9.52
N ALA A 17 -6.67 8.12 -8.54
CA ALA A 17 -6.62 7.69 -7.15
C ALA A 17 -7.68 6.59 -6.93
N PRO A 18 -7.30 5.34 -6.58
CA PRO A 18 -8.26 4.25 -6.46
C PRO A 18 -9.31 4.59 -5.41
N GLN A 19 -10.59 4.44 -5.75
CA GLN A 19 -11.65 4.57 -4.75
C GLN A 19 -11.41 3.58 -3.61
N GLY A 20 -11.45 4.05 -2.37
CA GLY A 20 -11.13 3.25 -1.19
C GLY A 20 -9.64 3.14 -0.88
N SER A 21 -8.78 3.95 -1.50
CA SER A 21 -7.37 4.09 -1.08
C SER A 21 -7.31 4.54 0.38
N GLU A 22 -6.65 3.74 1.21
CA GLU A 22 -6.53 3.92 2.66
C GLU A 22 -5.05 3.81 3.05
N CYS A 23 -4.59 4.72 3.91
CA CYS A 23 -3.25 4.66 4.49
C CYS A 23 -3.37 4.37 5.99
N ARG A 24 -2.86 3.21 6.41
CA ARG A 24 -2.87 2.76 7.80
C ARG A 24 -1.50 2.98 8.43
N ARG A 25 -1.47 3.71 9.56
CA ARG A 25 -0.27 3.84 10.37
C ARG A 25 -0.09 2.57 11.22
N MET A 26 1.14 2.05 11.25
CA MET A 26 1.56 0.93 12.10
C MET A 26 2.85 1.32 12.82
N HIS A 27 2.74 1.70 14.09
CA HIS A 27 3.86 2.24 14.88
C HIS A 27 4.59 3.40 14.16
N ASN A 28 5.81 3.16 13.68
CA ASN A 28 6.67 4.11 12.95
C ASN A 28 6.62 3.92 11.42
N ASN A 29 5.69 3.10 10.93
CA ASN A 29 5.57 2.75 9.52
C ASN A 29 4.15 3.04 9.02
N PHE A 30 4.00 3.04 7.71
CA PHE A 30 2.71 3.18 7.06
C PHE A 30 2.50 2.08 6.03
N ILE A 31 1.27 1.62 5.91
CA ILE A 31 0.84 0.66 4.89
C ILE A 31 -0.26 1.33 4.10
N GLN A 32 -0.02 1.51 2.80
CA GLN A 32 -1.00 2.00 1.86
C GLN A 32 -1.67 0.81 1.19
N GLY A 33 -2.97 0.90 0.98
CA GLY A 33 -3.74 -0.16 0.36
C GLY A 33 -5.10 0.31 -0.12
N VAL A 34 -5.88 -0.61 -0.66
CA VAL A 34 -7.27 -0.35 -1.06
C VAL A 34 -8.18 -1.18 -0.19
N ASN A 35 -9.19 -0.53 0.39
CA ASN A 35 -10.23 -1.19 1.16
C ASN A 35 -11.46 -1.41 0.28
N MET A 36 -11.66 -2.65 -0.16
CA MET A 36 -12.84 -3.05 -0.92
C MET A 36 -13.67 -4.01 -0.08
N ASN A 37 -14.93 -3.68 0.17
CA ASN A 37 -15.89 -4.51 0.91
C ASN A 37 -15.37 -4.95 2.30
N GLY A 38 -14.65 -4.07 2.99
CA GLY A 38 -14.09 -4.34 4.33
C GLY A 38 -12.78 -5.12 4.32
N ILE A 39 -12.25 -5.46 3.15
CA ILE A 39 -11.01 -6.19 2.97
C ILE A 39 -9.95 -5.21 2.50
N PHE A 40 -8.93 -5.02 3.34
CA PHE A 40 -7.80 -4.16 3.03
C PHE A 40 -6.71 -4.97 2.33
N THR A 41 -6.44 -4.60 1.08
CA THR A 41 -5.38 -5.18 0.24
C THR A 41 -4.21 -4.22 0.18
N VAL A 42 -3.01 -4.69 0.50
CA VAL A 42 -1.80 -3.89 0.54
C VAL A 42 -1.39 -3.48 -0.87
N SER A 43 -1.17 -2.19 -1.09
CA SER A 43 -0.55 -1.65 -2.30
C SER A 43 0.94 -1.38 -2.09
N ARG A 44 1.32 -0.88 -0.89
CA ARG A 44 2.70 -0.50 -0.58
C ARG A 44 2.97 -0.46 0.93
N LEU A 45 4.17 -0.88 1.32
CA LEU A 45 4.77 -0.59 2.62
C LEU A 45 5.67 0.65 2.53
N ILE A 46 5.52 1.57 3.48
CA ILE A 46 6.36 2.75 3.67
C ILE A 46 7.01 2.62 5.05
N SER A 47 8.28 2.20 5.06
CA SER A 47 9.03 1.94 6.27
C SER A 47 10.50 2.31 6.09
N THR A 48 11.15 2.70 7.18
CA THR A 48 12.61 2.83 7.24
C THR A 48 13.29 1.55 7.76
N ASP A 49 12.52 0.53 8.19
CA ASP A 49 13.04 -0.77 8.61
C ASP A 49 13.01 -1.76 7.41
N PRO A 50 14.17 -2.12 6.84
CA PRO A 50 14.23 -3.03 5.70
C PRO A 50 13.71 -4.43 6.01
N LYS A 51 13.70 -4.87 7.27
CA LYS A 51 13.19 -6.21 7.64
C LYS A 51 11.71 -6.37 7.30
N LEU A 52 10.94 -5.28 7.37
CA LEU A 52 9.52 -5.30 7.09
C LEU A 52 9.21 -5.48 5.59
N TYR A 53 10.10 -5.06 4.70
CA TYR A 53 9.96 -5.32 3.26
C TYR A 53 10.16 -6.80 2.90
N LEU A 54 10.82 -7.57 3.77
CA LEU A 54 11.04 -9.01 3.60
C LEU A 54 9.93 -9.85 4.24
N ASP A 55 9.01 -9.22 4.99
CA ASP A 55 7.89 -9.91 5.62
C ASP A 55 6.71 -10.03 4.64
N PRO A 56 6.30 -11.25 4.25
CA PRO A 56 5.27 -11.48 3.24
C PRO A 56 3.90 -10.91 3.63
N ARG A 57 3.66 -10.60 4.91
CA ARG A 57 2.41 -9.97 5.36
C ARG A 57 2.19 -8.57 4.78
N TYR A 58 3.27 -7.88 4.42
CA TYR A 58 3.24 -6.53 3.85
C TYR A 58 3.54 -6.50 2.35
N ALA A 59 3.63 -7.67 1.72
CA ALA A 59 3.81 -7.76 0.28
C ALA A 59 2.60 -7.12 -0.45
N PRO A 60 2.81 -6.40 -1.56
CA PRO A 60 1.72 -5.94 -2.41
C PRO A 60 0.78 -7.09 -2.80
N GLY A 61 -0.53 -6.86 -2.72
CA GLY A 61 -1.58 -7.86 -2.88
C GLY A 61 -1.91 -8.65 -1.60
N GLY A 62 -1.11 -8.54 -0.54
CA GLY A 62 -1.39 -9.12 0.76
C GLY A 62 -2.67 -8.56 1.38
N ARG A 63 -3.37 -9.38 2.19
CA ARG A 63 -4.62 -8.97 2.86
C ARG A 63 -4.35 -8.81 4.35
N ILE A 64 -4.61 -7.63 4.90
CA ILE A 64 -4.39 -7.34 6.32
C ILE A 64 -5.75 -7.12 7.00
N GLY A 65 -6.08 -7.98 7.97
CA GLY A 65 -7.25 -7.79 8.84
C GLY A 65 -7.11 -6.54 9.70
N LYS A 66 -8.22 -5.94 10.16
CA LYS A 66 -8.17 -4.83 11.12
C LYS A 66 -7.35 -5.26 12.34
N GLN A 67 -6.22 -4.61 12.59
CA GLN A 67 -5.57 -4.69 13.90
C GLN A 67 -6.50 -4.02 14.91
N LYS A 68 -6.95 -4.78 15.92
CA LYS A 68 -7.69 -4.27 17.06
C LYS A 68 -6.76 -3.51 17.99
#